data_AF-A0A3L6MRZ2-F1
#
_entry.id   AF-A0A3L6MRZ2-F1
#
_cell.length_a   1.000
_cell.length_b   1.000
_cell.length_c   1.000
_cell.angle_alpha   90.00
_cell.angle_beta   90.00
_cell.angle_gamma   90.00
#
_symmetry.space_group_name_H-M   'P 1'
#
loop_
_entity.id
_entity.type
_entity.pdbx_description
1 polymer ?
#
loop_
_entity_poly.entity_id
_entity_poly.type
_entity_poly.pdbx_seq_one_letter_code
_entity_poly.pdbx_strand_id
1 'polypeptide(L)'
;MHMQPDLFSTTSIFLTRQNGWNGMKFALALENVPDSREDGPHTVSTIGLPNGQGWVTDSRIIADELERLYPEPSLHLQSPCLVQVENAFFNLLSASSGFWLPELPSKVMKPEVAAEWLAHGESVIGMTMQEFKASRGGKSAWREAQPIIKDMTDLLEDNSDGPFFMGTTVSYADFIWASLLIFLEFLMGTACLEKLLELGGNAAKHHDLLGAVHPWM
;
A
#
# COMPACT_ATOMS: atom_id res chain seq x y z
N MET A 1 22.96 12.96 25.45
CA MET A 1 21.60 12.44 25.18
C MET A 1 21.58 12.08 23.69
N HIS A 2 21.95 10.84 23.39
CA HIS A 2 22.12 10.33 22.02
C HIS A 2 21.01 9.31 21.78
N MET A 3 20.10 9.60 20.85
CA MET A 3 19.20 8.60 20.29
C MET A 3 20.00 7.78 19.27
N GLN A 4 19.98 6.46 19.42
CA GLN A 4 20.55 5.52 18.45
C GLN A 4 19.71 5.54 17.16
N PRO A 5 20.32 5.65 15.97
CA PRO A 5 19.60 5.75 14.71
C PRO A 5 19.63 4.41 13.97
N ASP A 6 18.94 3.37 14.45
CA ASP A 6 18.91 2.08 13.74
C ASP A 6 17.58 1.35 14.00
N LEU A 7 16.48 1.75 13.33
CA LEU A 7 15.21 1.00 13.33
C LEU A 7 14.24 1.43 12.21
N PHE A 8 14.74 1.66 10.98
CA PHE A 8 13.88 1.80 9.81
C PHE A 8 14.46 1.00 8.64
N SER A 9 14.07 -0.27 8.56
CA SER A 9 14.21 -1.09 7.34
C SER A 9 12.88 -1.07 6.62
N THR A 10 12.64 -0.03 5.83
CA THR A 10 11.44 0.14 5.00
C THR A 10 11.53 -0.75 3.76
N THR A 11 10.81 -1.88 3.77
CA THR A 11 10.27 -2.51 2.56
C THR A 11 8.99 -3.23 2.96
N SER A 12 7.87 -2.50 2.99
CA SER A 12 6.56 -3.06 3.33
C SER A 12 5.77 -3.36 2.05
N ILE A 13 5.47 -4.64 1.82
CA ILE A 13 4.47 -5.08 0.83
C ILE A 13 3.20 -5.44 1.61
N PHE A 14 2.12 -4.69 1.36
CA PHE A 14 0.83 -4.80 2.06
C PHE A 14 -0.10 -5.83 1.41
N LEU A 15 -0.74 -6.70 2.22
CA LEU A 15 -1.89 -7.50 1.81
C LEU A 15 -2.77 -7.93 3.00
N THR A 16 -3.98 -7.36 3.16
CA THR A 16 -5.16 -8.10 3.67
C THR A 16 -6.52 -7.50 3.24
N ARG A 17 -7.45 -8.42 2.98
CA ARG A 17 -8.78 -8.44 2.31
C ARG A 17 -9.88 -7.42 2.74
N GLN A 18 -10.71 -6.98 1.77
CA GLN A 18 -12.14 -7.36 1.62
C GLN A 18 -12.68 -7.03 0.20
N ASN A 19 -13.57 -7.89 -0.32
CA ASN A 19 -14.34 -7.84 -1.58
C ASN A 19 -13.71 -8.42 -2.87
N GLY A 20 -14.12 -9.66 -3.18
CA GLY A 20 -14.28 -10.16 -4.56
C GLY A 20 -13.03 -10.62 -5.32
N TRP A 21 -11.82 -10.25 -4.92
CA TRP A 21 -10.59 -10.72 -5.56
C TRP A 21 -9.90 -11.80 -4.70
N ASN A 22 -9.73 -13.02 -5.22
CA ASN A 22 -8.83 -14.03 -4.65
C ASN A 22 -7.36 -13.68 -5.00
N GLY A 23 -6.94 -12.47 -4.64
CA GLY A 23 -5.58 -12.00 -4.84
C GLY A 23 -4.57 -12.88 -4.13
N MET A 24 -3.44 -13.12 -4.79
CA MET A 24 -2.29 -13.80 -4.20
C MET A 24 -2.00 -13.27 -2.81
N LYS A 25 -1.97 -14.18 -1.84
CA LYS A 25 -1.51 -13.92 -0.49
C LYS A 25 -0.01 -14.17 -0.47
N PHE A 26 0.78 -13.11 -0.52
CA PHE A 26 2.23 -13.23 -0.33
C PHE A 26 2.58 -12.97 1.12
N ALA A 27 3.06 -14.02 1.77
CA ALA A 27 3.69 -13.97 3.07
C ALA A 27 5.19 -14.19 2.88
N LEU A 28 6.00 -13.22 3.29
CA LEU A 28 7.39 -13.50 3.65
C LEU A 28 7.35 -13.92 5.11
N ALA A 29 7.63 -15.19 5.38
CA ALA A 29 7.74 -15.69 6.74
C ALA A 29 8.94 -15.00 7.41
N LEU A 30 8.67 -14.19 8.43
CA LEU A 30 9.69 -13.76 9.38
C LEU A 30 9.80 -14.85 10.43
N GLU A 31 10.91 -15.58 10.44
CA GLU A 31 11.20 -16.51 11.52
C GLU A 31 11.31 -15.73 12.85
N ASN A 32 10.60 -16.19 13.88
CA ASN A 32 10.66 -15.75 15.29
C ASN A 32 9.87 -14.49 15.70
N VAL A 33 8.82 -14.08 14.98
CA VAL A 33 7.87 -13.06 15.48
C VAL A 33 6.61 -13.77 16.02
N PRO A 34 6.27 -13.62 17.32
CA PRO A 34 5.01 -14.15 17.87
C PRO A 34 3.80 -13.52 17.17
N ASP A 35 2.86 -14.37 16.73
CA ASP A 35 1.71 -13.93 15.95
C ASP A 35 0.64 -13.25 16.82
N SER A 36 -0.11 -12.33 16.21
CA SER A 36 -1.36 -11.80 16.75
C SER A 36 -2.59 -12.51 16.16
N ARG A 37 -2.43 -13.33 15.12
CA ARG A 37 -3.49 -14.15 14.50
C ARG A 37 -3.07 -15.62 14.44
N GLU A 38 -3.81 -16.52 15.08
CA GLU A 38 -3.51 -17.96 15.08
C GLU A 38 -3.81 -18.68 13.73
N ASP A 39 -4.47 -18.02 12.77
CA ASP A 39 -5.08 -18.65 11.59
C ASP A 39 -4.78 -18.00 10.22
N GLY A 40 -3.82 -17.07 10.15
CA GLY A 40 -3.47 -16.32 8.91
C GLY A 40 -2.02 -16.51 8.44
N PRO A 41 -1.71 -16.30 7.15
CA PRO A 41 -0.32 -16.28 6.68
C PRO A 41 0.40 -15.02 7.20
N HIS A 42 1.68 -15.14 7.58
CA HIS A 42 2.46 -14.03 8.12
C HIS A 42 2.58 -12.87 7.13
N THR A 43 2.03 -11.72 7.48
CA THR A 43 2.15 -10.48 6.68
C THR A 43 3.21 -9.56 7.27
N VAL A 44 3.95 -8.84 6.43
CA VAL A 44 4.95 -7.87 6.90
C VAL A 44 4.30 -6.59 7.42
N SER A 45 4.49 -6.36 8.71
CA SER A 45 4.60 -5.09 9.45
C SER A 45 4.43 -5.48 10.90
N THR A 46 5.48 -5.34 11.70
CA THR A 46 5.47 -5.69 13.13
C THR A 46 6.17 -4.59 13.91
N ILE A 47 5.56 -4.12 14.99
CA ILE A 47 6.20 -3.22 15.96
C ILE A 47 6.32 -3.89 17.32
N GLY A 48 7.37 -3.53 18.06
CA GLY A 48 7.49 -3.85 19.47
C GLY A 48 6.74 -2.81 20.30
N LEU A 49 5.95 -3.28 21.28
CA LEU A 49 5.24 -2.38 22.19
C LEU A 49 6.14 -1.92 23.33
N PRO A 50 5.89 -0.72 23.91
CA PRO A 50 6.66 -0.22 25.04
C PRO A 50 6.68 -1.17 26.23
N ASN A 51 7.72 -1.07 27.06
CA ASN A 51 7.81 -1.76 28.36
C ASN A 51 7.68 -3.29 28.29
N GLY A 52 8.05 -3.91 27.16
CA GLY A 52 8.02 -5.37 27.02
C GLY A 52 6.61 -5.93 26.91
N GLN A 53 5.62 -5.13 26.49
CA GLN A 53 4.22 -5.55 26.31
C GLN A 53 4.01 -6.50 25.11
N GLY A 54 5.07 -6.85 24.39
CA GLY A 54 5.04 -7.81 23.29
C GLY A 54 5.17 -7.12 21.94
N TRP A 55 4.55 -7.73 20.94
CA TRP A 55 4.63 -7.32 19.53
C TRP A 55 3.23 -7.27 18.94
N VAL A 56 3.03 -6.37 17.98
CA VAL A 56 1.78 -6.27 17.20
C VAL A 56 2.12 -6.34 15.73
N THR A 57 1.34 -7.10 14.99
CA THR A 57 1.44 -7.31 13.53
C THR A 57 0.13 -6.87 12.87
N ASP A 58 0.16 -6.50 11.58
CA ASP A 58 -0.93 -5.91 10.78
C ASP A 58 -0.97 -4.37 10.88
N SER A 59 -0.87 -3.68 9.74
CA SER A 59 -0.76 -2.23 9.70
C SER A 59 -1.97 -1.52 10.31
N ARG A 60 -3.17 -2.10 10.23
CA ARG A 60 -4.37 -1.53 10.84
C ARG A 60 -4.35 -1.71 12.35
N ILE A 61 -4.02 -2.91 12.83
CA ILE A 61 -3.92 -3.19 14.27
C ILE A 61 -2.81 -2.33 14.89
N ILE A 62 -1.68 -2.18 14.19
CA ILE A 62 -0.59 -1.29 14.59
C ILE A 62 -1.07 0.15 14.68
N ALA A 63 -1.80 0.66 13.67
CA ALA A 63 -2.35 2.02 13.72
C ALA A 63 -3.30 2.21 14.90
N ASP A 64 -4.23 1.27 15.14
CA ASP A 64 -5.15 1.32 16.28
C ASP A 64 -4.40 1.31 17.62
N GLU A 65 -3.34 0.53 17.74
CA GLU A 65 -2.52 0.47 18.95
C GLU A 65 -1.66 1.72 19.15
N LEU A 66 -1.12 2.30 18.07
CA LEU A 66 -0.41 3.57 18.12
C LEU A 66 -1.35 4.72 18.55
N GLU A 67 -2.55 4.80 17.99
CA GLU A 67 -3.57 5.78 18.39
C GLU A 67 -3.95 5.63 19.88
N ARG A 68 -4.03 4.39 20.37
CA ARG A 68 -4.36 4.08 21.77
C ARG A 68 -3.22 4.45 22.72
N LEU A 69 -1.97 4.17 22.35
CA LEU A 69 -0.79 4.42 23.18
C LEU A 69 -0.36 5.90 23.14
N TYR A 70 -0.50 6.52 21.98
CA TYR A 70 -0.06 7.88 21.66
C TYR A 70 -1.20 8.62 20.95
N PRO A 71 -2.23 9.08 21.69
CA PRO A 71 -3.39 9.74 21.07
C PRO A 71 -3.05 11.10 20.44
N GLU A 72 -1.89 11.66 20.75
CA GLU A 72 -1.40 12.92 20.16
C GLU A 72 0.04 12.76 19.67
N PRO A 73 0.34 13.08 18.39
CA PRO A 73 -0.61 13.50 17.36
C PRO A 73 -1.51 12.34 16.88
N SER A 74 -2.80 12.64 16.65
CA SER A 74 -3.78 11.64 16.18
C SER A 74 -3.54 11.22 14.72
N LEU A 75 -3.77 9.94 14.43
CA LEU A 75 -3.81 9.36 13.07
C LEU A 75 -5.19 9.53 12.42
N HIS A 76 -6.18 10.06 13.15
CA HIS A 76 -7.54 10.31 12.68
C HIS A 76 -8.24 9.06 12.12
N LEU A 77 -8.12 7.94 12.82
CA LEU A 77 -8.62 6.63 12.37
C LEU A 77 -10.14 6.51 12.22
N GLN A 78 -10.89 7.50 12.70
CA GLN A 78 -12.35 7.63 12.55
C GLN A 78 -12.74 8.63 11.45
N SER A 79 -11.78 9.08 10.64
CA SER A 79 -12.03 10.02 9.55
C SER A 79 -12.99 9.42 8.52
N PRO A 80 -13.98 10.19 8.03
CA PRO A 80 -14.93 9.71 7.03
C PRO A 80 -14.27 9.33 5.70
N CYS A 81 -13.12 9.91 5.36
CA CYS A 81 -12.41 9.59 4.11
C CYS A 81 -11.65 8.26 4.18
N LEU A 82 -11.36 7.73 5.36
CA LEU A 82 -10.47 6.59 5.52
C LEU A 82 -10.99 5.33 4.80
N VAL A 83 -12.27 4.99 5.01
CA VAL A 83 -12.88 3.82 4.37
C VAL A 83 -12.87 3.95 2.85
N GLN A 84 -13.07 5.16 2.32
CA GLN A 84 -13.03 5.41 0.89
C GLN A 84 -11.61 5.21 0.33
N VAL A 85 -10.58 5.69 1.04
CA VAL A 85 -9.19 5.53 0.64
C VAL A 85 -8.71 4.09 0.74
N GLU A 86 -9.09 3.35 1.80
CA GLU A 86 -8.78 1.91 1.93
C GLU A 86 -9.40 1.10 0.78
N ASN A 87 -10.66 1.38 0.42
CA ASN A 87 -11.29 0.73 -0.72
C ASN A 87 -10.60 1.08 -2.04
N ALA A 88 -10.24 2.35 -2.24
CA ALA A 88 -9.49 2.78 -3.43
C ALA A 88 -8.12 2.11 -3.51
N PHE A 89 -7.45 1.92 -2.37
CA PHE A 89 -6.17 1.20 -2.29
C PHE A 89 -6.28 -0.20 -2.88
N PHE A 90 -7.21 -1.01 -2.38
CA PHE A 90 -7.37 -2.40 -2.85
C PHE A 90 -7.84 -2.48 -4.29
N ASN A 91 -8.79 -1.61 -4.66
CA ASN A 91 -9.32 -1.58 -6.01
C ASN A 91 -8.25 -1.19 -7.02
N LEU A 92 -7.44 -0.18 -6.72
CA LEU A 92 -6.37 0.28 -7.62
C LEU A 92 -5.26 -0.77 -7.73
N LEU A 93 -4.87 -1.38 -6.62
CA LEU A 93 -3.87 -2.45 -6.61
C LEU A 93 -4.33 -3.63 -7.49
N SER A 94 -5.62 -4.00 -7.44
CA SER A 94 -6.21 -5.04 -8.28
C SER A 94 -6.32 -4.64 -9.76
N ALA A 95 -6.79 -3.42 -10.03
CA ALA A 95 -6.96 -2.89 -11.39
C ALA A 95 -5.62 -2.74 -12.12
N SER A 96 -4.56 -2.38 -11.39
CA SER A 96 -3.21 -2.20 -11.92
C SER A 96 -2.33 -3.46 -11.84
N SER A 97 -2.88 -4.60 -11.39
CA SER A 97 -2.10 -5.82 -11.13
C SER A 97 -1.28 -6.30 -12.32
N GLY A 98 -1.80 -6.14 -13.54
CA GLY A 98 -1.07 -6.50 -14.76
C GLY A 98 0.20 -5.68 -15.01
N PHE A 99 0.36 -4.53 -14.36
CA PHE A 99 1.56 -3.69 -14.47
C PHE A 99 2.61 -4.00 -13.42
N TRP A 100 2.23 -4.15 -12.14
CA TRP A 100 3.19 -4.23 -11.04
C TRP A 100 3.52 -5.67 -10.63
N LEU A 101 2.55 -6.59 -10.71
CA LEU A 101 2.71 -7.94 -10.17
C LEU A 101 3.79 -8.76 -10.89
N PRO A 102 3.92 -8.72 -12.24
CA PRO A 102 5.00 -9.41 -12.94
C PRO A 102 6.39 -8.85 -12.62
N GLU A 103 6.48 -7.57 -12.21
CA GLU A 103 7.75 -6.89 -11.95
C GLU A 103 8.24 -7.13 -10.52
N LEU A 104 7.33 -7.42 -9.58
CA LEU A 104 7.58 -7.56 -8.15
C LEU A 104 8.79 -8.46 -7.82
N PRO A 105 8.91 -9.69 -8.36
CA PRO A 105 9.98 -10.61 -7.94
C PRO A 105 11.35 -10.10 -8.34
N SER A 106 11.46 -9.51 -9.54
CA SER A 106 12.73 -9.01 -10.06
C SER A 106 13.21 -7.74 -9.36
N LYS A 107 12.28 -6.93 -8.84
CA LYS A 107 12.59 -5.64 -8.23
C LYS A 107 12.75 -5.70 -6.72
N VAL A 108 12.03 -6.58 -6.03
CA VAL A 108 12.00 -6.62 -4.56
C VAL A 108 12.76 -7.81 -3.99
N MET A 109 12.78 -8.95 -4.68
CA MET A 109 13.23 -10.20 -4.09
C MET A 109 14.66 -10.54 -4.47
N LYS A 110 15.33 -11.28 -3.59
CA LYS A 110 16.57 -11.96 -3.95
C LYS A 110 16.29 -13.00 -5.04
N PRO A 111 17.23 -13.25 -5.97
CA PRO A 111 17.02 -14.19 -7.08
C PRO A 111 16.55 -15.57 -6.63
N GLU A 112 17.05 -16.07 -5.50
CA GLU A 112 16.68 -17.39 -4.97
C GLU A 112 15.18 -17.46 -4.59
N VAL A 113 14.66 -16.40 -3.98
CA VAL A 113 13.26 -16.31 -3.52
C VAL A 113 12.32 -15.98 -4.68
N ALA A 114 12.79 -15.20 -5.66
CA ALA A 114 12.00 -14.78 -6.81
C ALA A 114 11.48 -15.96 -7.63
N ALA A 115 12.30 -17.01 -7.80
CA ALA A 115 11.91 -18.20 -8.57
C ALA A 115 10.77 -18.99 -7.91
N GLU A 116 10.84 -19.19 -6.59
CA GLU A 116 9.80 -19.88 -5.82
C GLU A 116 8.50 -19.06 -5.79
N TRP A 117 8.62 -17.74 -5.62
CA TRP A 117 7.47 -16.84 -5.67
C TRP A 117 6.76 -16.89 -7.02
N LEU A 118 7.51 -16.87 -8.12
CA LEU A 118 6.97 -16.94 -9.48
C LEU A 118 6.24 -18.26 -9.69
N ALA A 119 6.88 -19.39 -9.35
CA ALA A 119 6.28 -20.71 -9.52
C ALA A 119 5.00 -20.87 -8.68
N HIS A 120 5.01 -20.43 -7.43
CA HIS A 120 3.82 -20.42 -6.59
C HIS A 120 2.73 -19.54 -7.19
N GLY A 121 3.11 -18.35 -7.66
CA GLY A 121 2.18 -17.39 -8.18
C GLY A 121 1.49 -17.81 -9.46
N GLU A 122 2.23 -18.36 -10.41
CA GLU A 122 1.68 -18.91 -11.66
C GLU A 122 0.74 -20.09 -11.38
N SER A 123 1.06 -20.91 -10.37
CA SER A 123 0.18 -22.01 -9.92
C SER A 123 -1.15 -21.49 -9.35
N VAL A 124 -1.12 -20.43 -8.53
CA VAL A 124 -2.32 -19.83 -7.93
C VAL A 124 -3.18 -19.10 -8.97
N ILE A 125 -2.56 -18.37 -9.89
CA ILE A 125 -3.27 -17.64 -10.96
C ILE A 125 -3.78 -18.60 -12.04
N GLY A 126 -3.06 -19.70 -12.28
CA GLY A 126 -3.35 -20.67 -13.34
C GLY A 126 -2.87 -20.25 -14.72
N MET A 127 -1.96 -19.28 -14.81
CA MET A 127 -1.30 -18.85 -16.06
C MET A 127 0.08 -18.25 -15.76
N THR A 128 0.91 -18.11 -16.79
CA THR A 128 2.24 -17.49 -16.66
C THR A 128 2.16 -16.00 -16.34
N MET A 129 3.20 -15.42 -15.73
CA MET A 129 3.23 -13.97 -15.49
C MET A 129 3.19 -13.14 -16.79
N GLN A 130 3.71 -13.69 -17.89
CA GLN A 130 3.59 -13.05 -19.20
C GLN A 130 2.15 -13.04 -19.71
N GLU A 131 1.42 -14.15 -19.59
CA GLU A 131 -0.01 -14.23 -19.95
C GLU A 131 -0.86 -13.34 -19.03
N PHE A 132 -0.52 -13.28 -17.75
CA PHE A 132 -1.17 -12.38 -16.79
C PHE A 132 -0.96 -10.92 -17.18
N LYS A 133 0.28 -10.52 -17.48
CA LYS A 133 0.60 -9.17 -17.98
C LYS A 133 -0.17 -8.82 -19.24
N ALA A 134 -0.27 -9.76 -20.19
CA ALA A 134 -0.98 -9.55 -21.44
C ALA A 134 -2.51 -9.43 -21.25
N SER A 135 -3.09 -10.21 -20.35
CA SER A 135 -4.55 -10.26 -20.11
C SER A 135 -5.05 -9.17 -19.16
N ARG A 136 -4.26 -8.81 -18.15
CA ARG A 136 -4.63 -7.87 -17.08
C ARG A 136 -3.95 -6.51 -17.21
N GLY A 137 -3.01 -6.33 -18.13
CA GLY A 137 -2.33 -5.07 -18.37
C GLY A 137 -2.97 -4.23 -19.49
N GLY A 138 -2.21 -3.26 -19.98
CA GLY A 138 -2.57 -2.47 -21.16
C GLY A 138 -3.87 -1.67 -20.99
N LYS A 139 -4.71 -1.62 -22.03
CA LYS A 139 -5.90 -0.75 -22.07
C LYS A 139 -6.96 -1.09 -21.02
N SER A 140 -7.13 -2.37 -20.65
CA SER A 140 -8.15 -2.74 -19.65
C SER A 140 -7.77 -2.22 -18.27
N ALA A 141 -6.51 -2.40 -17.87
CA ALA A 141 -6.00 -1.88 -16.60
C ALA A 141 -6.18 -0.37 -16.49
N TRP A 142 -5.86 0.39 -17.54
CA TRP A 142 -6.06 1.84 -17.55
C TRP A 142 -7.53 2.23 -17.40
N ARG A 143 -8.43 1.54 -18.11
CA ARG A 143 -9.88 1.79 -18.03
C ARG A 143 -10.44 1.46 -16.64
N GLU A 144 -9.96 0.40 -16.01
CA GLU A 144 -10.38 -0.01 -14.66
C GLU A 144 -9.81 0.92 -13.58
N ALA A 145 -8.57 1.40 -13.75
CA ALA A 145 -7.92 2.29 -12.81
C ALA A 145 -8.45 3.73 -12.87
N GLN A 146 -8.88 4.20 -14.05
CA GLN A 146 -9.34 5.58 -14.26
C GLN A 146 -10.40 6.05 -13.23
N PRO A 147 -11.55 5.38 -13.04
CA PRO A 147 -12.55 5.86 -12.08
C PRO A 147 -12.00 5.90 -10.65
N ILE A 148 -11.11 4.98 -10.28
CA ILE A 148 -10.55 4.90 -8.93
C ILE A 148 -9.63 6.09 -8.65
N ILE A 149 -8.73 6.41 -9.60
CA ILE A 149 -7.86 7.59 -9.47
C ILE A 149 -8.71 8.86 -9.48
N LYS A 150 -9.70 8.94 -10.38
CA LYS A 150 -10.60 10.09 -10.45
C LYS A 150 -11.32 10.33 -9.12
N ASP A 151 -11.87 9.29 -8.49
CA ASP A 151 -12.54 9.42 -7.20
C ASP A 151 -11.59 9.92 -6.10
N MET A 152 -10.30 9.53 -6.13
CA MET A 152 -9.31 10.04 -5.18
C MET A 152 -8.87 11.47 -5.50
N THR A 153 -8.78 11.83 -6.79
CA THR A 153 -8.54 13.21 -7.22
C THR A 153 -9.67 14.12 -6.74
N ASP A 154 -10.92 13.73 -6.99
CA ASP A 154 -12.11 14.47 -6.55
C ASP A 154 -12.11 14.64 -5.02
N LEU A 155 -11.76 13.58 -4.27
CA LEU A 155 -11.69 13.64 -2.80
C LEU A 155 -10.62 14.61 -2.27
N LEU A 156 -9.48 14.72 -2.97
CA LEU A 156 -8.42 15.71 -2.67
C LEU A 156 -8.80 17.14 -3.11
N GLU A 157 -9.71 17.26 -4.07
CA GLU A 157 -10.24 18.56 -4.53
C GLU A 157 -11.36 19.07 -3.62
N ASP A 158 -12.23 18.19 -3.12
CA ASP A 158 -13.31 18.53 -2.19
C ASP A 158 -12.78 19.18 -0.90
N ASN A 159 -11.55 18.85 -0.50
CA ASN A 159 -10.88 19.39 0.67
C ASN A 159 -9.73 20.34 0.26
N SER A 160 -10.04 21.36 -0.54
CA SER A 160 -9.04 22.23 -1.19
C SER A 160 -8.17 23.09 -0.27
N ASP A 161 -8.46 23.13 1.04
CA ASP A 161 -7.74 23.96 2.01
C ASP A 161 -6.30 23.47 2.27
N GLY A 162 -5.94 22.27 1.82
CA GLY A 162 -4.58 21.75 1.90
C GLY A 162 -4.34 20.51 1.02
N PRO A 163 -3.17 19.87 1.17
CA PRO A 163 -2.74 18.76 0.32
C PRO A 163 -3.29 17.39 0.74
N PHE A 164 -3.92 17.29 1.92
CA PHE A 164 -4.37 16.02 2.51
C PHE A 164 -5.85 15.77 2.24
N PHE A 165 -6.30 14.52 2.41
CA PHE A 165 -7.72 14.18 2.30
C PHE A 165 -8.60 14.87 3.34
N MET A 166 -8.01 15.38 4.43
CA MET A 166 -8.69 16.22 5.42
C MET A 166 -8.27 17.70 5.30
N GLY A 167 -7.86 18.14 4.12
CA GLY A 167 -7.40 19.51 3.84
C GLY A 167 -6.02 19.76 4.42
N THR A 168 -5.95 20.51 5.52
CA THR A 168 -4.67 20.86 6.17
C THR A 168 -4.18 19.84 7.19
N THR A 169 -5.02 18.87 7.54
CA THR A 169 -4.73 17.87 8.57
C THR A 169 -4.26 16.56 7.95
N VAL A 170 -3.05 16.12 8.28
CA VAL A 170 -2.52 14.81 7.88
C VAL A 170 -3.22 13.70 8.67
N SER A 171 -3.48 12.56 8.03
CA SER A 171 -4.18 11.42 8.60
C SER A 171 -3.59 10.09 8.11
N TYR A 172 -4.02 8.99 8.71
CA TYR A 172 -3.67 7.64 8.25
C TYR A 172 -4.06 7.37 6.80
N ALA A 173 -5.14 7.99 6.31
CA ALA A 173 -5.59 7.84 4.93
C ALA A 173 -4.54 8.37 3.93
N ASP A 174 -3.87 9.47 4.25
CA ASP A 174 -2.82 10.04 3.41
C ASP A 174 -1.64 9.09 3.27
N PHE A 175 -1.24 8.43 4.37
CA PHE A 175 -0.17 7.44 4.35
C PHE A 175 -0.54 6.15 3.59
N ILE A 176 -1.79 5.67 3.71
CA ILE A 176 -2.27 4.54 2.90
C ILE A 176 -2.13 4.87 1.42
N TRP A 177 -2.67 6.01 0.99
CA TRP A 177 -2.65 6.38 -0.43
C TRP A 177 -1.24 6.64 -0.92
N ALA A 178 -0.44 7.42 -0.19
CA ALA A 178 0.93 7.72 -0.57
C ALA A 178 1.81 6.45 -0.65
N SER A 179 1.67 5.52 0.30
CA SER A 179 2.40 4.25 0.26
C SER A 179 2.09 3.44 -0.99
N LEU A 180 0.84 3.45 -1.45
CA LEU A 180 0.45 2.81 -2.72
C LEU A 180 1.10 3.50 -3.91
N LEU A 181 1.06 4.83 -3.98
CA LEU A 181 1.63 5.56 -5.12
C LEU A 181 3.15 5.33 -5.22
N ILE A 182 3.87 5.36 -4.09
CA ILE A 182 5.31 5.08 -4.03
C ILE A 182 5.60 3.63 -4.43
N PHE A 183 4.81 2.67 -3.92
CA PHE A 183 4.93 1.26 -4.28
C PHE A 183 4.72 1.04 -5.78
N LEU A 184 3.68 1.66 -6.34
CA LEU A 184 3.41 1.60 -7.76
C LEU A 184 4.56 2.25 -8.53
N GLU A 185 5.02 3.46 -8.18
CA GLU A 185 6.15 4.12 -8.83
C GLU A 185 7.38 3.20 -8.91
N PHE A 186 7.74 2.57 -7.79
CA PHE A 186 8.87 1.67 -7.72
C PHE A 186 8.73 0.49 -8.71
N LEU A 187 7.53 -0.08 -8.82
CA LEU A 187 7.28 -1.26 -9.66
C LEU A 187 6.98 -0.95 -11.12
N MET A 188 6.16 0.05 -11.43
CA MET A 188 5.77 0.39 -12.80
C MET A 188 6.66 1.48 -13.44
N GLY A 189 7.43 2.21 -12.64
CA GLY A 189 8.25 3.35 -13.05
C GLY A 189 7.47 4.67 -13.10
N THR A 190 8.18 5.79 -12.87
CA THR A 190 7.61 7.15 -12.79
C THR A 190 6.73 7.51 -13.98
N ALA A 191 7.15 7.25 -15.23
CA ALA A 191 6.35 7.57 -16.41
C ALA A 191 5.00 6.82 -16.46
N CYS A 192 4.93 5.62 -15.87
CA CYS A 192 3.71 4.84 -15.78
C CYS A 192 2.81 5.35 -14.65
N LEU A 193 3.41 5.78 -13.53
CA LEU A 193 2.69 6.46 -12.45
C LEU A 193 2.11 7.79 -12.93
N GLU A 194 2.87 8.65 -13.60
CA GLU A 194 2.36 9.94 -14.10
C GLU A 194 1.14 9.75 -14.99
N LYS A 195 1.22 8.79 -15.92
CA LYS A 195 0.09 8.44 -16.77
C LYS A 195 -1.12 7.97 -15.96
N LEU A 196 -0.90 7.20 -14.89
CA LEU A 196 -1.97 6.76 -14.00
C LEU A 196 -2.65 7.96 -13.31
N LEU A 197 -1.87 8.90 -12.78
CA LEU A 197 -2.37 10.09 -12.09
C LEU A 197 -3.10 11.05 -13.04
N GLU A 198 -2.62 11.19 -14.28
CA GLU A 198 -3.27 11.98 -15.33
C GLU A 198 -4.68 11.47 -15.68
N LEU A 199 -4.97 10.18 -15.51
CA LEU A 199 -6.32 9.63 -15.71
C LEU A 199 -7.35 10.19 -14.72
N GLY A 200 -6.90 10.68 -13.57
CA GLY A 200 -7.74 11.35 -12.58
C GLY A 200 -8.15 12.77 -12.97
N GLY A 201 -7.48 13.35 -13.97
CA GLY A 201 -7.74 14.71 -14.43
C GLY A 201 -6.87 15.79 -13.78
N ASN A 202 -6.33 15.54 -12.58
CA ASN A 202 -5.45 16.48 -11.88
C ASN A 202 -4.34 15.76 -11.09
N ALA A 203 -3.29 15.36 -11.80
CA ALA A 203 -2.14 14.68 -11.18
C ALA A 203 -1.44 15.52 -10.09
N ALA A 204 -1.51 16.86 -10.18
CA ALA A 204 -0.86 17.75 -9.23
C ALA A 204 -1.36 17.55 -7.79
N LYS A 205 -2.63 17.19 -7.59
CA LYS A 205 -3.18 16.91 -6.25
C LYS A 205 -2.48 15.73 -5.56
N HIS A 206 -2.13 14.70 -6.32
CA HIS A 206 -1.41 13.56 -5.79
C HIS A 206 0.05 13.90 -5.51
N HIS A 207 0.66 14.74 -6.34
CA HIS A 207 2.02 15.25 -6.12
C HIS A 207 2.10 16.16 -4.89
N ASP A 208 1.12 17.03 -4.69
CA ASP A 208 1.01 17.88 -3.50
C ASP A 208 0.90 17.03 -2.23
N LEU A 209 0.06 15.99 -2.24
CA LEU A 209 -0.03 15.01 -1.16
C LEU A 209 1.30 14.32 -0.90
N LEU A 210 1.95 13.78 -1.94
CA LEU A 210 3.25 13.08 -1.82
C LEU A 210 4.34 14.01 -1.27
N GLY A 211 4.39 15.25 -1.73
CA GLY A 211 5.31 16.27 -1.23
C GLY A 211 5.03 16.63 0.24
N ALA A 212 3.76 16.71 0.62
CA ALA A 212 3.36 17.06 1.97
C ALA A 212 3.65 15.93 2.99
N VAL A 213 3.53 14.65 2.60
CA VAL A 213 3.86 13.52 3.47
C VAL A 213 5.35 13.18 3.54
N HIS A 214 6.17 13.74 2.64
CA HIS A 214 7.61 13.45 2.54
C HIS A 214 8.40 13.56 3.87
N PRO A 215 8.12 14.51 4.79
CA PRO A 215 8.84 14.58 6.06
C PRO A 215 8.73 13.33 6.97
N TRP A 216 7.79 12.42 6.68
CA TRP A 216 7.57 11.17 7.44
C TRP A 216 7.94 9.89 6.65
N MET A 217 8.45 10.02 5.43
CA MET A 217 8.79 8.91 4.51
C MET A 217 10.30 8.71 4.41
#